data_AF-A0A955DTE2-F1
#
_entry.id   AF-A0A955DTE2-F1
#
_cell.length_a   1.000
_cell.length_b   1.000
_cell.length_c   1.000
_cell.angle_alpha   90.00
_cell.angle_beta   90.00
_cell.angle_gamma   90.00
#
_symmetry.space_group_name_H-M   'P 1'
#
loop_
_entity.id
_entity.type
_entity.pdbx_description
1 polymer ?
#
loop_
_entity_poly.entity_id
_entity_poly.type
_entity_poly.pdbx_seq_one_letter_code
_entity_poly.pdbx_strand_id
1 'polypeptide(L)'
;MVTMIGIDLASRQFNLYQWPDPTRFWNRVLGRVGTVPTVTELQSGSLTAPQRDPVYVEKVIEGEIRKTGAAAAGVLLGFVVFATYWVVAGPGGFGVLKLRGWTRHAWAAFFITGIAFTAIAWGGATLIRPKRVDVTHRSYLIHVYGQPVQRSRSWMTILLPWYGDATIAVGERDDDRSVADLVTSWEPPYDGATEGGYPDAQGYVIDTRRQDELTVPTRSTVKQFVADWCGPPRWSMPRPTGEPMNDRGESFLAFETDPSSKSLVTGTLVHDLPGPIRELRIVVNEGQAMIDAVNPDQIFDTSSFSGDASFEWDPGTPLNLASFTVAEKKSEARFDGWLRQTLQRATRGEGARQADERMIMLPFLGITPLPAQGGTLFSNATAVGLTSLTHGIELSAHLTQPCVIILGVVETDVSPTPI
;
A
#
# COMPACT_ATOMS: atom_id res chain seq x y z
N MET A 1 -9.82 23.32 8.07
CA MET A 1 -11.09 23.71 7.43
C MET A 1 -12.14 22.69 7.85
N VAL A 2 -13.23 23.08 8.52
CA VAL A 2 -14.29 22.17 8.96
C VAL A 2 -15.44 22.32 7.97
N THR A 3 -15.73 21.27 7.20
CA THR A 3 -16.87 21.25 6.27
C THR A 3 -18.08 20.69 7.02
N MET A 4 -19.09 21.54 7.25
CA MET A 4 -20.37 21.10 7.82
C MET A 4 -21.29 20.69 6.68
N ILE A 5 -21.69 19.42 6.65
CA ILE A 5 -22.69 18.89 5.71
C ILE A 5 -24.01 18.76 6.47
N GLY A 6 -24.99 19.59 6.12
CA GLY A 6 -26.35 19.50 6.66
C GLY A 6 -27.24 18.68 5.72
N ILE A 7 -27.86 17.62 6.23
CA ILE A 7 -28.86 16.82 5.51
C ILE A 7 -30.21 17.09 6.16
N ASP A 8 -31.19 17.54 5.39
CA ASP A 8 -32.57 17.73 5.86
C ASP A 8 -33.30 16.38 5.92
N LEU A 9 -33.31 15.79 7.11
CA LEU A 9 -33.95 14.50 7.40
C LEU A 9 -35.48 14.55 7.34
N ALA A 10 -36.09 15.74 7.25
CA ALA A 10 -37.54 15.91 7.20
C ALA A 10 -38.11 16.03 5.77
N SER A 11 -37.25 16.00 4.73
CA SER A 11 -37.71 16.17 3.36
C SER A 11 -38.63 15.03 2.92
N ARG A 12 -39.79 15.41 2.37
CA ARG A 12 -40.81 14.48 1.86
C ARG A 12 -40.31 13.62 0.69
N GLN A 13 -39.32 14.12 -0.05
CA GLN A 13 -38.70 13.39 -1.15
C GLN A 13 -37.87 12.21 -0.63
N PHE A 14 -37.22 12.32 0.53
CA PHE A 14 -36.44 11.22 1.13
C PHE A 14 -37.31 10.08 1.67
N ASN A 15 -38.54 10.36 2.14
CA ASN A 15 -39.47 9.31 2.59
C ASN A 15 -40.12 8.52 1.44
N LEU A 16 -40.14 9.06 0.21
CA LEU A 16 -40.76 8.42 -0.95
C LEU A 16 -39.81 7.47 -1.69
N TYR A 17 -38.50 7.72 -1.67
CA TYR A 17 -37.52 6.95 -2.44
C TYR A 17 -36.73 5.89 -1.65
N GLN A 18 -37.14 5.64 -0.39
CA GLN A 18 -36.38 4.84 0.59
C GLN A 18 -35.01 5.46 0.90
N TRP A 19 -34.58 5.36 2.16
CA TRP A 19 -33.35 5.99 2.63
C TRP A 19 -32.14 5.42 1.87
N PRO A 20 -31.14 6.25 1.47
CA PRO A 20 -29.81 5.72 1.22
C PRO A 20 -29.37 4.99 2.48
N ASP A 21 -28.88 3.75 2.37
CA ASP A 21 -28.39 2.99 3.53
C ASP A 21 -27.37 3.86 4.29
N PRO A 22 -27.71 4.33 5.50
CA PRO A 22 -26.87 5.29 6.22
C PRO A 22 -25.48 4.71 6.47
N THR A 23 -25.38 3.39 6.56
CA THR A 23 -24.10 2.69 6.72
C THR A 23 -23.20 2.88 5.49
N ARG A 24 -23.77 2.87 4.28
CA ARG A 24 -23.03 3.06 3.02
C ARG A 24 -22.62 4.50 2.81
N PHE A 25 -23.52 5.44 3.09
CA PHE A 25 -23.23 6.86 3.00
C PHE A 25 -22.11 7.26 3.98
N TRP A 26 -22.22 6.85 5.25
CA TRP A 26 -21.22 7.19 6.26
C TRP A 26 -19.90 6.45 6.08
N ASN A 27 -19.89 5.22 5.54
CA ASN A 27 -18.64 4.53 5.22
C ASN A 27 -17.81 5.36 4.23
N ARG A 28 -18.45 5.91 3.19
CA ARG A 28 -17.76 6.77 2.21
C ARG A 28 -17.22 8.05 2.82
N VAL A 29 -17.97 8.69 3.71
CA VAL A 29 -17.58 10.00 4.28
C VAL A 29 -16.55 9.86 5.41
N LEU A 30 -16.67 8.81 6.23
CA LEU A 30 -15.90 8.68 7.47
C LEU A 30 -14.84 7.57 7.40
N GLY A 31 -14.81 6.77 6.32
CA GLY A 31 -14.00 5.55 6.23
C GLY A 31 -14.33 4.53 7.33
N ARG A 32 -15.50 4.69 7.97
CA ARG A 32 -15.93 3.92 9.14
C ARG A 32 -17.33 3.37 8.86
N VAL A 33 -17.45 2.06 8.98
CA VAL A 33 -18.74 1.37 8.95
C VAL A 33 -19.37 1.46 10.35
N GLY A 34 -20.28 2.42 10.53
CA GLY A 34 -21.10 2.49 11.74
C GLY A 34 -22.11 1.34 11.79
N THR A 35 -22.31 0.72 12.96
CA THR A 35 -23.32 -0.32 13.14
C THR A 35 -24.68 0.33 13.43
N VAL A 36 -25.58 0.36 12.45
CA VAL A 36 -26.99 0.74 12.70
C VAL A 36 -27.83 -0.54 12.72
N PRO A 37 -28.43 -0.92 13.86
CA PRO A 37 -29.33 -2.07 13.93
C PRO A 37 -30.53 -1.86 13.00
N THR A 38 -30.96 -2.90 12.29
CA THR A 38 -32.17 -2.84 11.46
C THR A 38 -33.43 -2.81 12.32
N VAL A 39 -34.52 -2.29 11.75
CA VAL A 39 -35.85 -2.27 12.41
C VAL A 39 -36.28 -3.68 12.81
N THR A 40 -35.98 -4.68 11.98
CA THR A 40 -36.23 -6.10 12.24
C THR A 40 -35.40 -6.65 13.41
N GLU A 41 -34.13 -6.27 13.53
CA GLU A 41 -33.27 -6.66 14.67
C GLU A 41 -33.77 -6.00 15.97
N LEU A 42 -34.11 -4.71 15.91
CA LEU A 42 -34.71 -3.97 17.03
C LEU A 42 -36.04 -4.58 17.48
N GLN A 43 -36.87 -5.04 16.53
CA GLN A 43 -38.16 -5.68 16.82
C GLN A 43 -38.01 -7.12 17.32
N SER A 44 -36.99 -7.86 16.85
CA SER A 44 -36.77 -9.26 17.23
C SER A 44 -36.16 -9.43 18.64
N GLY A 45 -35.68 -8.36 19.26
CA GLY A 45 -35.00 -8.40 20.57
C GLY A 45 -33.67 -9.16 20.58
N SER A 46 -33.27 -9.75 19.45
CA SER A 46 -31.99 -10.40 19.25
C SER A 46 -31.00 -9.37 18.71
N LEU A 47 -30.34 -8.65 19.62
CA LEU A 47 -29.16 -7.84 19.30
C LEU A 47 -27.92 -8.76 19.17
N THR A 48 -28.06 -9.87 18.44
CA THR A 48 -26.88 -10.68 18.09
C THR A 48 -26.24 -10.02 16.88
N ALA A 49 -25.44 -8.98 17.12
CA ALA A 49 -24.68 -8.34 16.06
C ALA A 49 -23.80 -9.41 15.38
N PRO A 50 -23.83 -9.54 14.04
CA PRO A 50 -22.93 -10.45 13.36
C PRO A 50 -21.49 -10.10 13.74
N GLN A 51 -20.71 -11.08 14.20
CA GLN A 51 -19.29 -10.89 14.50
C GLN A 51 -18.60 -10.51 13.20
N ARG A 52 -18.17 -9.24 13.12
CA ARG A 52 -17.41 -8.67 12.01
C ARG A 52 -15.98 -8.49 12.49
N ASP A 53 -15.06 -9.19 11.86
CA ASP A 53 -13.64 -9.08 12.21
C ASP A 53 -13.06 -7.90 11.40
N PRO A 54 -12.54 -6.85 12.08
CA PRO A 54 -11.90 -5.75 11.39
C PRO A 54 -10.63 -6.25 10.68
N VAL A 55 -10.50 -5.90 9.41
CA VAL A 55 -9.34 -6.26 8.59
C VAL A 55 -8.58 -5.01 8.23
N TYR A 56 -7.39 -4.86 8.81
CA TYR A 56 -6.43 -3.82 8.43
C TYR A 56 -5.72 -4.25 7.16
N VAL A 57 -6.39 -4.07 6.01
CA VAL A 57 -5.88 -4.43 4.68
C VAL A 57 -4.52 -3.76 4.40
N GLU A 58 -4.33 -2.57 4.99
CA GLU A 58 -3.14 -1.73 4.83
C GLU A 58 -1.92 -2.21 5.63
N LYS A 59 -2.07 -3.15 6.57
CA LYS A 59 -0.96 -3.69 7.39
C LYS A 59 0.18 -4.26 6.55
N VAL A 60 -0.14 -4.67 5.32
CA VAL A 60 0.86 -5.20 4.39
C VAL A 60 1.94 -4.20 4.01
N ILE A 61 1.62 -2.90 4.01
CA ILE A 61 2.58 -1.82 3.74
C ILE A 61 3.77 -1.90 4.71
N GLU A 62 3.51 -2.21 5.97
CA GLU A 62 4.55 -2.33 6.99
C GLU A 62 5.52 -3.47 6.70
N GLY A 63 5.00 -4.62 6.28
CA GLY A 63 5.82 -5.77 5.91
C GLY A 63 6.74 -5.47 4.73
N GLU A 64 6.20 -4.80 3.71
CA GLU A 64 6.92 -4.48 2.47
C GLU A 64 8.04 -3.44 2.65
N ILE A 65 7.82 -2.44 3.51
CA ILE A 65 8.84 -1.40 3.71
C ILE A 65 9.85 -1.74 4.82
N ARG A 66 9.69 -2.85 5.52
CA ARG A 66 10.55 -3.20 6.66
C ARG A 66 11.95 -3.61 6.18
N LYS A 67 12.98 -2.96 6.71
CA LYS A 67 14.38 -3.36 6.48
C LYS A 67 14.77 -4.56 7.36
N THR A 68 14.40 -5.78 6.96
CA THR A 68 14.81 -7.03 7.62
C THR A 68 15.94 -7.71 6.85
N GLY A 69 17.18 -7.65 7.34
CA GLY A 69 18.26 -8.45 6.73
C GLY A 69 19.67 -8.08 7.20
N ALA A 70 20.02 -6.80 7.13
CA ALA A 70 21.39 -6.37 7.46
C ALA A 70 21.75 -6.61 8.95
N ALA A 71 20.78 -6.46 9.86
CA ALA A 71 20.99 -6.70 11.29
C ALA A 71 21.27 -8.18 11.60
N ALA A 72 20.60 -9.11 10.92
CA ALA A 72 20.74 -10.55 11.21
C ALA A 72 22.13 -11.09 10.85
N ALA A 73 22.68 -10.68 9.70
CA ALA A 73 24.02 -11.09 9.28
C ALA A 73 25.12 -10.55 10.23
N GLY A 74 24.99 -9.28 10.67
CA GLY A 74 25.91 -8.68 11.63
C GLY A 74 25.92 -9.40 12.99
N VAL A 75 24.73 -9.76 13.49
CA VAL A 75 24.59 -10.52 14.75
C VAL A 75 25.20 -11.91 14.63
N LEU A 76 24.94 -12.63 13.53
CA LEU A 76 25.50 -13.96 13.30
C LEU A 76 27.04 -13.91 13.24
N LEU A 77 27.60 -12.95 12.50
CA LEU A 77 29.05 -12.77 12.45
C LEU A 77 29.63 -12.46 13.84
N GLY A 78 28.98 -11.56 14.60
CA GLY A 78 29.38 -11.25 15.96
C GLY A 78 29.40 -12.50 16.85
N PHE A 79 28.40 -13.37 16.73
CA PHE A 79 28.34 -14.63 17.46
C PHE A 79 29.49 -15.58 17.09
N VAL A 80 29.80 -15.72 15.80
CA VAL A 80 30.93 -16.56 15.32
C VAL A 80 32.27 -16.03 15.83
N VAL A 81 32.50 -14.71 15.76
CA VAL A 81 33.72 -14.07 16.27
C VAL A 81 33.84 -14.28 17.78
N PHE A 82 32.74 -14.12 18.52
CA PHE A 82 32.72 -14.33 19.97
C PHE A 82 32.98 -15.80 20.36
N ALA A 83 32.35 -16.76 19.69
CA ALA A 83 32.58 -18.18 19.94
C ALA A 83 34.04 -18.56 19.65
N THR A 84 34.60 -18.05 18.56
CA THR A 84 36.00 -18.27 18.20
C THR A 84 36.95 -17.66 19.24
N TYR A 85 36.67 -16.42 19.66
CA TYR A 85 37.40 -15.77 20.76
C TYR A 85 37.36 -16.61 22.03
N TRP A 86 36.18 -17.09 22.43
CA TRP A 86 36.01 -17.87 23.65
C TRP A 86 36.84 -19.15 23.63
N VAL A 87 36.86 -19.87 22.51
CA VAL A 87 37.67 -21.10 22.35
C VAL A 87 39.16 -20.77 22.36
N VAL A 88 39.60 -19.76 21.60
CA VAL A 88 41.02 -19.40 21.44
C VAL A 88 41.58 -18.81 22.73
N ALA A 89 40.86 -17.89 23.37
CA ALA A 89 41.26 -17.31 24.64
C ALA A 89 41.16 -18.37 25.75
N GLY A 90 40.03 -19.05 25.90
CA GLY A 90 39.78 -19.95 27.04
C GLY A 90 40.41 -21.35 26.91
N PRO A 91 39.60 -22.41 26.75
CA PRO A 91 40.06 -23.79 26.88
C PRO A 91 41.08 -24.20 25.81
N GLY A 92 40.92 -23.71 24.57
CA GLY A 92 41.82 -24.04 23.46
C GLY A 92 43.21 -23.45 23.65
N GLY A 93 43.30 -22.13 23.89
CA GLY A 93 44.57 -21.45 24.10
C GLY A 93 45.33 -21.98 25.32
N PHE A 94 44.64 -22.16 26.45
CA PHE A 94 45.27 -22.71 27.65
C PHE A 94 45.71 -24.16 27.47
N GLY A 95 44.92 -24.99 26.77
CA GLY A 95 45.28 -26.37 26.45
C GLY A 95 46.59 -26.46 25.65
N VAL A 96 46.74 -25.63 24.61
CA VAL A 96 47.98 -25.55 23.81
C VAL A 96 49.17 -25.07 24.65
N LEU A 97 48.98 -24.06 25.49
CA LEU A 97 50.02 -23.56 26.40
C LEU A 97 50.45 -24.61 27.43
N LYS A 98 49.51 -25.39 27.95
CA LYS A 98 49.77 -26.48 28.89
C LYS A 98 50.56 -27.60 28.23
N LEU A 99 50.20 -28.00 27.01
CA LEU A 99 50.93 -29.02 26.23
C LEU A 99 52.37 -28.61 25.93
N ARG A 100 52.62 -27.32 25.74
CA ARG A 100 53.98 -26.77 25.49
C ARG A 100 54.75 -26.39 26.76
N GLY A 101 54.17 -26.57 27.95
CA GLY A 101 54.79 -26.19 29.22
C GLY A 101 54.97 -24.68 29.43
N TRP A 102 54.28 -23.84 28.64
CA TRP A 102 54.42 -22.37 28.65
C TRP A 102 53.36 -21.67 29.49
N THR A 103 52.83 -22.35 30.51
CA THR A 103 51.72 -21.85 31.35
C THR A 103 52.03 -20.50 32.02
N ARG A 104 53.31 -20.21 32.30
CA ARG A 104 53.77 -18.93 32.87
C ARG A 104 53.52 -17.72 31.96
N HIS A 105 53.43 -17.95 30.64
CA HIS A 105 53.17 -16.90 29.64
C HIS A 105 51.69 -16.78 29.27
N ALA A 106 50.80 -17.51 29.96
CA ALA A 106 49.38 -17.51 29.63
C ALA A 106 48.79 -16.09 29.63
N TRP A 107 49.14 -15.27 30.62
CA TRP A 107 48.66 -13.88 30.68
C TRP A 107 49.02 -13.06 29.44
N ALA A 108 50.25 -13.18 28.93
CA ALA A 108 50.67 -12.47 27.71
C ALA A 108 49.91 -12.97 26.47
N ALA A 109 49.70 -14.29 26.35
CA ALA A 109 48.91 -14.88 25.27
C ALA A 109 47.44 -14.41 25.30
N PHE A 110 46.83 -14.35 26.49
CA PHE A 110 45.48 -13.80 26.67
C PHE A 110 45.40 -12.34 26.25
N PHE A 111 46.35 -11.51 26.66
CA PHE A 111 46.39 -10.08 26.32
C PHE A 111 46.50 -9.85 24.81
N ILE A 112 47.42 -10.56 24.12
CA ILE A 112 47.59 -10.46 22.66
C ILE A 112 46.31 -10.93 21.94
N THR A 113 45.71 -12.03 22.40
CA THR A 113 44.46 -12.55 21.84
C THR A 113 43.33 -11.52 22.00
N GLY A 114 43.22 -10.88 23.16
CA GLY A 114 42.26 -9.81 23.41
C GLY A 114 42.42 -8.66 22.41
N ILE A 115 43.64 -8.14 22.25
CA ILE A 115 43.93 -7.07 21.28
C ILE A 115 43.56 -7.49 19.85
N ALA A 116 43.96 -8.69 19.43
CA ALA A 116 43.70 -9.19 18.09
C ALA A 116 42.19 -9.29 17.81
N PHE A 117 41.42 -9.87 18.74
CA PHE A 117 39.97 -9.99 18.59
C PHE A 117 39.24 -8.64 18.70
N THR A 118 39.71 -7.71 19.52
CA THR A 118 39.20 -6.33 19.51
C THR A 118 39.43 -5.66 18.16
N ALA A 119 40.61 -5.80 17.57
CA ALA A 119 40.91 -5.25 16.25
C ALA A 119 40.06 -5.89 15.15
N ILE A 120 39.86 -7.23 15.20
CA ILE A 120 38.99 -7.95 14.25
C ILE A 120 37.53 -7.50 14.40
N ALA A 121 37.02 -7.43 15.62
CA ALA A 121 35.64 -7.01 15.88
C ALA A 121 35.41 -5.56 15.44
N TRP A 122 36.33 -4.65 15.78
CA TRP A 122 36.25 -3.25 15.38
C TRP A 122 36.36 -3.08 13.86
N GLY A 123 37.31 -3.77 13.21
CA GLY A 123 37.47 -3.76 11.76
C GLY A 123 36.26 -4.35 11.04
N GLY A 124 35.74 -5.49 11.50
CA GLY A 124 34.56 -6.14 10.95
C GLY A 124 33.31 -5.26 11.08
N ALA A 125 33.07 -4.69 12.25
CA ALA A 125 31.96 -3.76 12.47
C ALA A 125 32.06 -2.51 11.57
N THR A 126 33.26 -1.97 11.40
CA THR A 126 33.51 -0.79 10.55
C THR A 126 33.30 -1.10 9.06
N LEU A 127 33.63 -2.32 8.61
CA LEU A 127 33.46 -2.74 7.23
C LEU A 127 31.99 -2.97 6.86
N ILE A 128 31.20 -3.49 7.79
CA ILE A 128 29.78 -3.85 7.57
C ILE A 128 28.85 -2.64 7.78
N ARG A 129 29.31 -1.60 8.49
CA ARG A 129 28.50 -0.41 8.74
C ARG A 129 28.05 0.23 7.41
N PRO A 130 26.73 0.38 7.18
CA PRO A 130 26.21 1.08 6.02
C PRO A 130 26.74 2.51 5.96
N LYS A 131 27.14 2.97 4.76
CA LYS A 131 27.72 4.31 4.55
C LYS A 131 26.88 5.23 3.68
N ARG A 132 25.79 4.72 3.11
CA ARG A 132 24.91 5.45 2.21
C ARG A 132 23.49 5.46 2.77
N VAL A 133 22.76 6.51 2.42
CA VAL A 133 21.31 6.52 2.59
C VAL A 133 20.75 5.37 1.78
N ASP A 134 19.86 4.61 2.40
CA ASP A 134 19.18 3.48 1.77
C ASP A 134 17.69 3.60 2.08
N VAL A 135 16.87 3.64 1.03
CA VAL A 135 15.43 3.87 1.11
C VAL A 135 14.73 2.63 0.59
N THR A 136 13.83 2.07 1.39
CA THR A 136 12.87 1.07 0.94
C THR A 136 11.50 1.73 0.99
N HIS A 137 10.77 1.74 -0.12
CA HIS A 137 9.48 2.42 -0.19
C HIS A 137 8.43 1.57 -0.91
N ARG A 138 7.17 1.87 -0.61
CA ARG A 138 6.00 1.40 -1.34
C ARG A 138 5.16 2.63 -1.66
N SER A 139 4.76 2.79 -2.92
CA SER A 139 4.11 4.02 -3.39
C SER A 139 2.86 3.71 -4.18
N TYR A 140 1.82 4.52 -3.98
CA TYR A 140 0.76 4.70 -4.97
C TYR A 140 1.09 5.84 -5.89
N LEU A 141 0.80 5.64 -7.16
CA LEU A 141 0.90 6.66 -8.18
C LEU A 141 -0.45 6.75 -8.90
N ILE A 142 -1.07 7.92 -8.85
CA ILE A 142 -2.39 8.18 -9.43
C ILE A 142 -2.25 9.26 -10.49
N HIS A 143 -2.86 9.02 -11.63
CA HIS A 143 -2.99 9.98 -12.70
C HIS A 143 -4.29 9.75 -13.45
N VAL A 144 -4.94 10.83 -13.84
CA VAL A 144 -6.10 10.80 -14.72
C VAL A 144 -5.64 11.32 -16.07
N TYR A 145 -5.81 10.50 -17.11
CA TYR A 145 -5.41 10.86 -18.46
C TYR A 145 -6.02 12.21 -18.87
N GLY A 146 -5.17 13.09 -19.43
CA GLY A 146 -5.55 14.44 -19.82
C GLY A 146 -5.43 15.50 -18.72
N GLN A 147 -5.18 15.11 -17.46
CA GLN A 147 -4.90 16.08 -16.39
C GLN A 147 -3.41 16.45 -16.34
N PRO A 148 -3.05 17.72 -16.08
CA PRO A 148 -1.65 18.16 -16.01
C PRO A 148 -1.01 17.87 -14.64
N VAL A 149 -1.53 16.89 -13.89
CA VAL A 149 -1.13 16.61 -12.51
C VAL A 149 -1.01 15.10 -12.31
N GLN A 150 -0.02 14.71 -11.53
CA GLN A 150 0.19 13.37 -11.02
C GLN A 150 0.32 13.44 -9.50
N ARG A 151 -0.25 12.45 -8.81
CA ARG A 151 -0.24 12.38 -7.36
C ARG A 151 0.41 11.09 -6.91
N SER A 152 1.17 11.14 -5.83
CA SER A 152 1.67 9.94 -5.18
C SER A 152 1.58 10.03 -3.67
N ARG A 153 1.34 8.87 -3.04
CA ARG A 153 1.57 8.66 -1.61
C ARG A 153 2.60 7.56 -1.47
N SER A 154 3.66 7.80 -0.71
CA SER A 154 4.75 6.85 -0.49
C SER A 154 4.96 6.61 0.99
N TRP A 155 4.93 5.35 1.39
CA TRP A 155 5.42 4.92 2.69
C TRP A 155 6.85 4.45 2.52
N MET A 156 7.74 4.91 3.38
CA MET A 156 9.16 4.64 3.24
C MET A 156 9.85 4.41 4.56
N THR A 157 10.89 3.58 4.48
CA THR A 157 11.84 3.30 5.54
C THR A 157 13.21 3.76 5.06
N ILE A 158 13.76 4.77 5.71
CA ILE A 158 15.03 5.40 5.37
C ILE A 158 16.09 5.01 6.40
N LEU A 159 17.21 4.47 5.94
CA LEU A 159 18.41 4.28 6.76
C LEU A 159 19.30 5.53 6.68
N LEU A 160 19.57 6.15 7.81
CA LEU A 160 20.42 7.35 7.92
C LEU A 160 21.72 6.99 8.65
N PRO A 161 22.84 6.69 7.95
CA PRO A 161 24.02 6.05 8.54
C PRO A 161 24.92 6.97 9.41
N TRP A 162 24.53 8.23 9.62
CA TRP A 162 25.30 9.21 10.38
C TRP A 162 24.61 9.65 11.67
N TYR A 163 25.32 10.48 12.43
CA TYR A 163 24.83 11.18 13.62
C TYR A 163 24.71 12.67 13.30
N GLY A 164 23.73 13.34 13.91
CA GLY A 164 23.42 14.76 13.66
C GLY A 164 21.97 14.90 13.23
N ASP A 165 21.67 15.83 12.33
CA ASP A 165 20.32 16.01 11.79
C ASP A 165 20.28 15.64 10.30
N ALA A 166 19.10 15.24 9.84
CA ALA A 166 18.80 15.06 8.43
C ALA A 166 17.48 15.76 8.11
N THR A 167 17.44 16.48 7.00
CA THR A 167 16.21 17.05 6.45
C THR A 167 15.74 16.16 5.32
N ILE A 168 14.51 15.70 5.43
CA ILE A 168 13.80 14.95 4.40
C ILE A 168 12.87 15.94 3.74
N ALA A 169 12.92 16.04 2.41
CA ALA A 169 12.05 16.93 1.65
C ALA A 169 11.27 16.11 0.62
N VAL A 170 10.12 16.62 0.20
CA VAL A 170 9.29 16.05 -0.86
C VAL A 170 9.00 17.15 -1.86
N GLY A 171 9.00 16.83 -3.15
CA GLY A 171 8.80 17.81 -4.20
C GLY A 171 10.12 18.32 -4.78
N GLU A 172 10.01 19.25 -5.73
CA GLU A 172 11.17 19.92 -6.33
C GLU A 172 11.47 21.20 -5.57
N ARG A 173 12.72 21.38 -5.14
CA ARG A 173 13.15 22.44 -4.20
C ARG A 173 12.93 23.88 -4.70
N ASP A 174 12.72 24.07 -6.00
CA ASP A 174 12.54 25.38 -6.66
C ASP A 174 11.08 25.69 -7.03
N ASP A 175 10.13 24.79 -6.78
CA ASP A 175 8.72 25.02 -7.13
C ASP A 175 8.00 25.75 -5.98
N ASP A 176 7.79 27.06 -6.15
CA ASP A 176 7.12 27.98 -5.20
C ASP A 176 5.61 27.66 -5.01
N ARG A 177 5.19 26.43 -5.36
CA ARG A 177 3.80 25.97 -5.52
C ARG A 177 3.43 24.75 -4.66
N SER A 178 4.30 24.26 -3.77
CA SER A 178 4.16 22.98 -3.07
C SER A 178 3.10 22.91 -1.96
N VAL A 179 1.97 23.62 -2.06
CA VAL A 179 0.89 23.60 -1.04
C VAL A 179 0.27 22.21 -0.86
N ALA A 180 0.56 21.26 -1.76
CA ALA A 180 0.06 19.90 -1.71
C ALA A 180 1.12 18.84 -1.35
N ASP A 181 2.40 19.22 -1.23
CA ASP A 181 3.46 18.30 -0.85
C ASP A 181 3.54 18.23 0.67
N LEU A 182 3.61 17.01 1.20
CA LEU A 182 3.59 16.77 2.64
C LEU A 182 4.53 15.62 2.98
N VAL A 183 5.37 15.82 3.98
CA VAL A 183 6.13 14.74 4.62
C VAL A 183 5.82 14.68 6.11
N THR A 184 5.60 13.47 6.61
CA THR A 184 5.35 13.23 8.02
C THR A 184 5.98 11.92 8.48
N SER A 185 6.22 11.79 9.78
CA SER A 185 6.58 10.49 10.36
C SER A 185 5.46 9.49 10.18
N TRP A 186 5.82 8.26 9.86
CA TRP A 186 4.85 7.17 9.75
C TRP A 186 4.95 6.23 10.94
N GLU A 187 3.78 5.81 11.42
CA GLU A 187 3.63 4.76 12.41
C GLU A 187 2.55 3.80 11.90
N PRO A 188 2.76 2.47 11.95
CA PRO A 188 1.78 1.51 11.49
C PRO A 188 0.52 1.53 12.38
N PRO A 189 -0.68 1.26 11.82
CA PRO A 189 -1.91 1.18 12.60
C PRO A 189 -1.85 0.00 13.60
N TYR A 190 -2.11 0.30 14.88
CA TYR A 190 -1.98 -0.66 15.99
C TYR A 190 -3.18 -1.60 16.13
N ASP A 191 -2.90 -2.91 16.19
CA ASP A 191 -3.79 -3.95 16.72
C ASP A 191 -3.53 -4.15 18.22
N GLY A 192 -3.89 -3.16 19.06
CA GLY A 192 -3.77 -3.27 20.52
C GLY A 192 -2.41 -2.85 21.11
N ALA A 193 -2.42 -2.61 22.43
CA ALA A 193 -1.42 -1.85 23.17
C ALA A 193 -0.06 -2.55 23.42
N THR A 194 0.23 -3.67 22.77
CA THR A 194 1.43 -4.47 23.08
C THR A 194 1.87 -5.26 21.85
N GLU A 195 2.90 -4.74 21.17
CA GLU A 195 4.06 -5.45 20.62
C GLU A 195 4.64 -4.69 19.42
N GLY A 196 5.85 -4.14 19.57
CA GLY A 196 6.70 -3.82 18.42
C GLY A 196 6.63 -2.39 17.87
N GLY A 197 6.10 -1.41 18.61
CA GLY A 197 6.26 0.01 18.26
C GLY A 197 7.73 0.34 18.01
N TYR A 198 8.01 1.08 16.93
CA TYR A 198 9.37 1.45 16.58
C TYR A 198 10.03 2.18 17.77
N PRO A 199 11.28 1.86 18.16
CA PRO A 199 11.86 2.36 19.42
C PRO A 199 12.10 3.88 19.47
N ASP A 200 11.80 4.60 18.39
CA ASP A 200 11.85 6.06 18.32
C ASP A 200 10.44 6.66 18.39
N ALA A 201 9.89 6.75 19.60
CA ALA A 201 8.59 7.38 19.88
C ALA A 201 8.69 8.92 20.03
N GLN A 202 9.75 9.54 19.52
CA GLN A 202 9.92 10.99 19.59
C GLN A 202 9.00 11.68 18.59
N GLY A 203 8.19 12.63 19.08
CA GLY A 203 7.45 13.53 18.21
C GLY A 203 8.41 14.49 17.49
N TYR A 204 8.26 14.62 16.18
CA TYR A 204 9.03 15.58 15.39
C TYR A 204 8.26 16.90 15.27
N VAL A 205 9.00 18.01 15.29
CA VAL A 205 8.42 19.33 15.04
C VAL A 205 8.26 19.50 13.53
N ILE A 206 7.03 19.70 13.08
CA ILE A 206 6.70 20.00 11.70
C ILE A 206 6.47 21.51 11.59
N ASP A 207 7.21 22.19 10.72
CA ASP A 207 6.91 23.59 10.40
C ASP A 207 5.68 23.62 9.49
N THR A 208 4.59 24.21 9.99
CA THR A 208 3.33 24.30 9.22
C THR A 208 3.46 25.17 7.97
N ARG A 209 4.53 25.99 7.87
CA ARG A 209 4.86 26.78 6.67
C ARG A 209 5.69 26.02 5.64
N ARG A 210 6.32 24.91 6.03
CA ARG A 210 7.15 24.05 5.17
C ARG A 210 6.77 22.59 5.42
N GLN A 211 5.57 22.23 4.96
CA GLN A 211 5.00 20.89 5.15
C GLN A 211 5.68 19.84 4.26
N ASP A 212 6.37 20.31 3.24
CA ASP A 212 7.19 19.60 2.28
C ASP A 212 8.54 19.14 2.84
N GLU A 213 8.94 19.58 4.05
CA GLU A 213 10.17 19.12 4.69
C GLU A 213 10.02 18.76 6.19
N LEU A 214 10.83 17.80 6.63
CA LEU A 214 10.91 17.36 8.01
C LEU A 214 12.36 17.14 8.42
N THR A 215 12.78 17.84 9.47
CA THR A 215 14.11 17.64 10.06
C THR A 215 14.04 16.66 11.22
N VAL A 216 14.85 15.61 11.16
CA VAL A 216 14.88 14.53 12.14
C VAL A 216 16.30 14.28 12.67
N PRO A 217 16.45 13.94 13.96
CA PRO A 217 17.73 13.57 14.53
C PRO A 217 18.16 12.17 14.03
N THR A 218 19.37 12.07 13.54
CA THR A 218 19.99 10.84 13.05
C THR A 218 20.94 10.24 14.09
N ARG A 219 20.89 8.91 14.25
CA ARG A 219 21.75 8.15 15.17
C ARG A 219 22.22 6.83 14.57
N SER A 220 22.54 6.83 13.27
CA SER A 220 22.77 5.59 12.50
C SER A 220 21.56 4.63 12.57
N THR A 221 20.36 5.20 12.61
CA THR A 221 19.09 4.46 12.77
C THR A 221 18.28 4.49 11.49
N VAL A 222 17.35 3.55 11.41
CA VAL A 222 16.27 3.58 10.42
C VAL A 222 15.18 4.55 10.91
N LYS A 223 14.44 5.16 10.01
CA LYS A 223 13.24 5.97 10.31
C LYS A 223 12.17 5.74 9.26
N GLN A 224 10.92 5.97 9.63
CA GLN A 224 9.76 5.70 8.79
C GLN A 224 8.96 6.97 8.51
N PHE A 225 8.56 7.16 7.26
CA PHE A 225 7.87 8.36 6.79
C PHE A 225 6.76 8.04 5.81
N VAL A 226 5.77 8.94 5.75
CA VAL A 226 4.83 9.06 4.64
C VAL A 226 5.14 10.36 3.91
N ALA A 227 5.21 10.27 2.58
CA ALA A 227 5.31 11.42 1.70
C ALA A 227 4.10 11.45 0.76
N ASP A 228 3.42 12.58 0.71
CA ASP A 228 2.43 12.91 -0.30
C ASP A 228 3.03 13.94 -1.25
N TRP A 229 2.88 13.70 -2.54
CA TRP A 229 3.34 14.60 -3.59
C TRP A 229 2.25 14.81 -4.63
N CYS A 230 2.15 16.03 -5.12
CA CYS A 230 1.22 16.39 -6.18
C CYS A 230 1.87 17.44 -7.09
N GLY A 231 2.31 17.00 -8.28
CA GLY A 231 3.02 17.86 -9.21
C GLY A 231 2.75 17.52 -10.67
N PRO A 232 3.52 18.11 -11.61
CA PRO A 232 3.40 17.78 -13.02
C PRO A 232 3.74 16.29 -13.26
N PRO A 233 3.15 15.64 -14.29
CA PRO A 233 3.44 14.23 -14.59
C PRO A 233 4.93 13.99 -14.84
N ARG A 234 5.54 13.11 -14.04
CA ARG A 234 6.94 12.70 -14.18
C ARG A 234 7.06 11.39 -14.94
N TRP A 235 6.07 10.51 -14.78
CA TRP A 235 6.03 9.22 -15.46
C TRP A 235 4.94 9.21 -16.51
N SER A 236 5.25 8.64 -17.68
CA SER A 236 4.29 8.43 -18.77
C SER A 236 3.34 7.29 -18.41
N MET A 237 2.23 7.65 -17.79
CA MET A 237 1.17 6.74 -17.39
C MET A 237 0.46 6.13 -18.62
N PRO A 238 -0.28 5.02 -18.46
CA PRO A 238 -1.09 4.45 -19.54
C PRO A 238 -1.92 5.51 -20.28
N ARG A 239 -1.71 5.58 -21.61
CA ARG A 239 -2.37 6.53 -22.50
C ARG A 239 -2.93 5.83 -23.74
N PRO A 240 -4.06 6.29 -24.29
CA PRO A 240 -4.58 5.81 -25.56
C PRO A 240 -3.58 6.05 -26.70
N THR A 241 -3.53 5.09 -27.63
CA THR A 241 -2.74 5.18 -28.86
C THR A 241 -3.47 4.48 -30.00
N GLY A 242 -3.23 4.92 -31.24
CA GLY A 242 -3.87 4.39 -32.44
C GLY A 242 -5.36 4.76 -32.54
N GLU A 243 -6.13 3.86 -33.15
CA GLU A 243 -7.58 4.02 -33.31
C GLU A 243 -8.34 3.54 -32.06
N PRO A 244 -9.49 4.16 -31.71
CA PRO A 244 -10.14 5.25 -32.43
C PRO A 244 -9.50 6.63 -32.17
N MET A 245 -9.48 7.48 -33.20
CA MET A 245 -9.06 8.89 -33.11
C MET A 245 -10.25 9.86 -33.14
N ASN A 246 -10.17 10.94 -32.35
CA ASN A 246 -11.16 12.02 -32.41
C ASN A 246 -10.92 12.94 -33.62
N ASP A 247 -11.81 13.91 -33.86
CA ASP A 247 -11.69 14.89 -34.96
C ASP A 247 -10.40 15.73 -34.92
N ARG A 248 -9.69 15.73 -33.79
CA ARG A 248 -8.40 16.41 -33.59
C ARG A 248 -7.19 15.49 -33.80
N GLY A 249 -7.42 14.23 -34.17
CA GLY A 249 -6.37 13.22 -34.34
C GLY A 249 -5.81 12.70 -33.03
N GLU A 250 -6.52 12.84 -31.91
CA GLU A 250 -6.12 12.30 -30.61
C GLU A 250 -6.77 10.94 -30.39
N SER A 251 -5.96 9.94 -30.04
CA SER A 251 -6.44 8.61 -29.68
C SER A 251 -7.29 8.65 -28.40
N PHE A 252 -8.36 7.86 -28.35
CA PHE A 252 -9.20 7.69 -27.17
C PHE A 252 -9.68 6.24 -27.00
N LEU A 253 -10.34 5.94 -25.88
CA LEU A 253 -10.99 4.66 -25.65
C LEU A 253 -12.49 4.81 -25.91
N ALA A 254 -13.07 3.89 -26.66
CA ALA A 254 -14.51 3.88 -26.93
C ALA A 254 -15.19 2.74 -26.20
N PHE A 255 -16.30 3.04 -25.52
CA PHE A 255 -17.21 2.02 -25.01
C PHE A 255 -17.93 1.38 -26.18
N GLU A 256 -18.04 0.06 -26.14
CA GLU A 256 -18.76 -0.68 -27.15
C GLU A 256 -20.27 -0.47 -26.95
N THR A 257 -20.97 -0.22 -28.05
CA THR A 257 -22.42 0.05 -28.03
C THR A 257 -23.22 -1.06 -28.68
N ASP A 258 -22.56 -1.97 -29.39
CA ASP A 258 -23.19 -3.14 -29.98
C ASP A 258 -23.45 -4.21 -28.89
N PRO A 259 -24.72 -4.49 -28.54
CA PRO A 259 -25.06 -5.50 -27.54
C PRO A 259 -24.68 -6.94 -27.95
N SER A 260 -24.30 -7.17 -29.21
CA SER A 260 -23.78 -8.45 -29.69
C SER A 260 -22.26 -8.60 -29.55
N SER A 261 -21.56 -7.50 -29.28
CA SER A 261 -20.12 -7.51 -29.06
C SER A 261 -19.80 -8.06 -27.68
N LYS A 262 -18.75 -8.88 -27.61
CA LYS A 262 -18.27 -9.48 -26.36
C LYS A 262 -17.28 -8.60 -25.60
N SER A 263 -16.88 -7.46 -26.19
CA SER A 263 -15.97 -6.52 -25.56
C SER A 263 -16.73 -5.32 -25.01
N LEU A 264 -16.36 -4.83 -23.84
CA LEU A 264 -16.96 -3.61 -23.26
C LEU A 264 -16.25 -2.33 -23.74
N VAL A 265 -14.96 -2.42 -24.06
CA VAL A 265 -14.14 -1.27 -24.43
C VAL A 265 -13.27 -1.61 -25.65
N THR A 266 -13.10 -0.65 -26.54
CA THR A 266 -12.20 -0.72 -27.68
C THR A 266 -11.16 0.39 -27.62
N GLY A 267 -10.02 0.14 -28.26
CA GLY A 267 -8.85 1.02 -28.24
C GLY A 267 -7.59 0.32 -27.74
N THR A 268 -6.46 1.01 -27.90
CA THR A 268 -5.15 0.50 -27.50
C THR A 268 -4.52 1.45 -26.49
N LEU A 269 -3.90 0.90 -25.46
CA LEU A 269 -3.11 1.66 -24.48
C LEU A 269 -1.62 1.39 -24.66
N VAL A 270 -0.79 2.37 -24.32
CA VAL A 270 0.66 2.24 -24.17
C VAL A 270 1.11 2.99 -22.92
N HIS A 271 2.19 2.55 -22.26
CA HIS A 271 2.81 3.29 -21.16
C HIS A 271 4.33 3.31 -21.32
N ASP A 272 4.99 4.30 -20.70
CA ASP A 272 6.46 4.38 -20.63
C ASP A 272 6.94 4.44 -19.17
N LEU A 273 6.23 3.73 -18.28
CA LEU A 273 6.66 3.47 -16.89
C LEU A 273 8.04 2.79 -16.84
N PRO A 274 8.81 2.96 -15.75
CA PRO A 274 10.20 2.47 -15.65
C PRO A 274 10.36 0.95 -15.64
N GLY A 275 9.26 0.19 -15.51
CA GLY A 275 9.27 -1.27 -15.51
C GLY A 275 7.94 -1.83 -16.01
N PRO A 276 7.86 -3.17 -16.22
CA PRO A 276 6.63 -3.82 -16.62
C PRO A 276 5.55 -3.69 -15.55
N ILE A 277 4.30 -3.54 -15.98
CA ILE A 277 3.15 -3.59 -15.07
C ILE A 277 2.77 -5.05 -14.85
N ARG A 278 2.88 -5.50 -13.60
CA ARG A 278 2.42 -6.81 -13.10
C ARG A 278 1.05 -6.70 -12.45
N GLU A 279 0.38 -7.85 -12.32
CA GLU A 279 -0.95 -7.97 -11.71
C GLU A 279 -1.96 -6.99 -12.32
N LEU A 280 -1.88 -6.80 -13.64
CA LEU A 280 -2.71 -5.85 -14.37
C LEU A 280 -4.19 -6.17 -14.16
N ARG A 281 -4.92 -5.16 -13.68
CA ARG A 281 -6.38 -5.18 -13.54
C ARG A 281 -6.97 -3.96 -14.22
N ILE A 282 -7.94 -4.22 -15.07
CA ILE A 282 -8.70 -3.20 -15.79
C ILE A 282 -10.11 -3.21 -15.22
N VAL A 283 -10.53 -2.07 -14.69
CA VAL A 283 -11.89 -1.86 -14.22
C VAL A 283 -12.60 -1.00 -15.24
N VAL A 284 -13.68 -1.54 -15.81
CA VAL A 284 -14.52 -0.83 -16.77
C VAL A 284 -15.80 -0.47 -16.05
N ASN A 285 -16.11 0.82 -15.99
CA ASN A 285 -17.36 1.33 -15.47
C ASN A 285 -18.17 1.91 -16.62
N GLU A 286 -19.35 1.37 -16.87
CA GLU A 286 -20.27 1.84 -17.91
C GLU A 286 -21.20 2.94 -17.39
N GLY A 287 -21.21 3.16 -16.07
CA GLY A 287 -21.95 4.24 -15.41
C GLY A 287 -22.64 3.78 -14.14
N GLN A 288 -23.67 4.51 -13.75
CA GLN A 288 -24.50 4.17 -12.61
C GLN A 288 -25.56 3.13 -13.02
N ALA A 289 -25.71 2.08 -12.22
CA ALA A 289 -26.79 1.13 -12.40
C ALA A 289 -28.10 1.72 -11.86
N MET A 290 -29.23 1.42 -12.51
CA MET A 290 -30.52 1.69 -11.88
C MET A 290 -30.67 0.79 -10.66
N ILE A 291 -30.92 1.41 -9.51
CA ILE A 291 -31.26 0.69 -8.29
C ILE A 291 -32.67 0.12 -8.48
N ASP A 292 -32.78 -1.19 -8.64
CA ASP A 292 -34.05 -1.91 -8.72
C ASP A 292 -34.26 -2.82 -7.51
N ALA A 293 -35.48 -3.36 -7.38
CA ALA A 293 -35.82 -4.24 -6.25
C ALA A 293 -35.06 -5.58 -6.27
N VAL A 294 -34.42 -5.94 -7.39
CA VAL A 294 -33.73 -7.22 -7.60
C VAL A 294 -32.25 -7.11 -7.19
N ASN A 295 -31.61 -5.97 -7.46
CA ASN A 295 -30.23 -5.68 -7.12
C ASN A 295 -30.13 -4.32 -6.39
N PRO A 296 -30.73 -4.18 -5.19
CA PRO A 296 -30.67 -2.93 -4.42
C PRO A 296 -29.24 -2.54 -4.02
N ASP A 297 -28.29 -3.46 -4.16
CA ASP A 297 -26.89 -3.28 -3.79
C ASP A 297 -25.98 -2.84 -4.95
N GLN A 298 -26.47 -2.90 -6.19
CA GLN A 298 -25.69 -2.54 -7.36
C GLN A 298 -25.88 -1.05 -7.67
N ILE A 299 -24.89 -0.24 -7.30
CA ILE A 299 -24.89 1.22 -7.53
C ILE A 299 -24.20 1.56 -8.86
N PHE A 300 -23.27 0.71 -9.29
CA PHE A 300 -22.44 0.93 -10.47
C PHE A 300 -22.52 -0.28 -11.40
N ASP A 301 -22.49 -0.02 -12.70
CA ASP A 301 -22.31 -1.07 -13.70
C ASP A 301 -20.82 -1.20 -14.00
N THR A 302 -20.15 -1.99 -13.15
CA THR A 302 -18.69 -2.09 -13.12
C THR A 302 -18.24 -3.54 -13.26
N SER A 303 -17.40 -3.77 -14.26
CA SER A 303 -16.76 -5.04 -14.55
C SER A 303 -15.26 -4.96 -14.29
N SER A 304 -14.68 -6.04 -13.76
CA SER A 304 -13.24 -6.13 -13.49
C SER A 304 -12.63 -7.26 -14.30
N PHE A 305 -11.56 -6.94 -15.02
CA PHE A 305 -10.79 -7.87 -15.84
C PHE A 305 -9.36 -7.94 -15.32
N SER A 306 -8.81 -9.13 -15.21
CA SER A 306 -7.42 -9.35 -14.81
C SER A 306 -6.70 -10.22 -15.84
N GLY A 307 -5.43 -9.92 -16.07
CA GLY A 307 -4.58 -10.80 -16.87
C GLY A 307 -4.36 -12.15 -16.18
N ASP A 308 -3.83 -13.13 -16.92
CA ASP A 308 -3.30 -14.35 -16.30
C ASP A 308 -2.20 -13.98 -15.27
N ALA A 309 -1.97 -14.82 -14.26
CA ALA A 309 -1.02 -14.52 -13.17
C ALA A 309 0.46 -14.34 -13.62
N SER A 310 0.79 -14.69 -14.85
CA SER A 310 2.10 -14.47 -15.48
C SER A 310 2.09 -13.36 -16.53
N PHE A 311 0.97 -12.66 -16.69
CA PHE A 311 0.84 -11.57 -17.63
C PHE A 311 1.57 -10.35 -17.09
N GLU A 312 2.52 -9.85 -17.88
CA GLU A 312 3.24 -8.62 -17.63
C GLU A 312 3.05 -7.71 -18.85
N TRP A 313 2.79 -6.42 -18.61
CA TRP A 313 2.66 -5.43 -19.66
C TRP A 313 3.95 -4.60 -19.73
N ASP A 314 4.74 -4.83 -20.77
CA ASP A 314 6.03 -4.16 -20.96
C ASP A 314 5.87 -2.70 -21.44
N PRO A 315 6.76 -1.79 -21.00
CA PRO A 315 6.79 -0.41 -21.50
C PRO A 315 6.91 -0.33 -23.03
N GLY A 316 6.20 0.61 -23.64
CA GLY A 316 6.14 0.82 -25.09
C GLY A 316 5.33 -0.23 -25.86
N THR A 317 4.88 -1.32 -25.23
CA THR A 317 4.11 -2.36 -25.90
C THR A 317 2.63 -1.99 -25.94
N PRO A 318 1.96 -2.01 -27.10
CA PRO A 318 0.53 -1.71 -27.18
C PRO A 318 -0.32 -2.81 -26.55
N LEU A 319 -1.24 -2.43 -25.66
CA LEU A 319 -2.25 -3.30 -25.07
C LEU A 319 -3.62 -3.03 -25.72
N ASN A 320 -4.12 -4.01 -26.47
CA ASN A 320 -5.45 -3.92 -27.09
C ASN A 320 -6.54 -4.28 -26.08
N LEU A 321 -7.34 -3.29 -25.68
CA LEU A 321 -8.39 -3.48 -24.68
C LEU A 321 -9.49 -4.39 -25.18
N ALA A 322 -9.84 -4.34 -26.47
CA ALA A 322 -10.90 -5.18 -27.01
C ALA A 322 -10.62 -6.67 -26.83
N SER A 323 -9.34 -7.06 -26.93
CA SER A 323 -8.91 -8.43 -26.70
C SER A 323 -8.79 -8.81 -25.22
N PHE A 324 -8.54 -7.82 -24.35
CA PHE A 324 -8.37 -8.00 -22.91
C PHE A 324 -9.71 -8.08 -22.17
N THR A 325 -10.72 -7.34 -22.64
CA THR A 325 -12.06 -7.24 -22.02
C THR A 325 -13.08 -8.20 -22.65
N VAL A 326 -12.65 -9.25 -23.35
CA VAL A 326 -13.58 -10.25 -23.89
C VAL A 326 -14.08 -11.15 -22.76
N ALA A 327 -15.39 -11.13 -22.51
CA ALA A 327 -16.10 -11.87 -21.45
C ALA A 327 -15.79 -13.39 -21.38
N GLU A 328 -15.27 -14.00 -22.46
CA GLU A 328 -15.02 -15.45 -22.55
C GLU A 328 -13.64 -15.92 -22.04
N LYS A 329 -12.67 -15.02 -21.80
CA LYS A 329 -11.33 -15.42 -21.32
C LYS A 329 -11.10 -15.00 -19.86
N LYS A 330 -11.45 -15.92 -18.96
CA LYS A 330 -11.06 -16.02 -17.54
C LYS A 330 -11.32 -14.79 -16.66
N SER A 331 -12.37 -14.95 -15.85
CA SER A 331 -12.79 -14.14 -14.70
C SER A 331 -13.28 -12.72 -15.01
N GLU A 332 -14.37 -12.62 -15.78
CA GLU A 332 -15.36 -11.58 -15.47
C GLU A 332 -15.93 -11.89 -14.08
N ALA A 333 -15.28 -11.35 -13.05
CA ALA A 333 -15.92 -11.20 -11.76
C ALA A 333 -16.61 -9.85 -11.79
N ARG A 334 -17.90 -9.82 -11.48
CA ARG A 334 -18.53 -8.56 -11.04
C ARG A 334 -17.57 -7.89 -10.07
N PHE A 335 -17.33 -6.60 -10.27
CA PHE A 335 -16.31 -5.87 -9.53
C PHE A 335 -16.45 -6.06 -8.01
N ASP A 336 -17.69 -6.04 -7.51
CA ASP A 336 -18.04 -6.34 -6.11
C ASP A 336 -17.64 -7.75 -5.66
N GLY A 337 -17.78 -8.76 -6.53
CA GLY A 337 -17.38 -10.13 -6.25
C GLY A 337 -15.87 -10.25 -6.07
N TRP A 338 -15.09 -9.57 -6.91
CA TRP A 338 -13.64 -9.49 -6.76
C TRP A 338 -13.24 -8.79 -5.44
N LEU A 339 -13.85 -7.64 -5.13
CA LEU A 339 -13.60 -6.92 -3.88
C LEU A 339 -13.87 -7.81 -2.65
N ARG A 340 -15.03 -8.47 -2.62
CA ARG A 340 -15.40 -9.39 -1.52
C ARG A 340 -14.42 -10.55 -1.41
N GLN A 341 -14.05 -11.17 -2.54
CA GLN A 341 -13.13 -12.30 -2.54
C GLN A 341 -11.73 -11.88 -2.04
N THR A 342 -11.23 -10.73 -2.47
CA THR A 342 -9.93 -10.21 -2.04
C THR A 342 -9.93 -9.89 -0.55
N LEU A 343 -11.00 -9.26 -0.05
CA LEU A 343 -11.16 -8.99 1.38
C LEU A 343 -11.26 -10.28 2.22
N GLN A 344 -11.96 -11.29 1.72
CA GLN A 344 -12.03 -12.62 2.37
C GLN A 344 -10.71 -13.40 2.32
N ARG A 345 -9.86 -13.18 1.31
CA ARG A 345 -8.49 -13.72 1.30
C ARG A 345 -7.61 -12.96 2.29
N ALA A 346 -7.82 -11.66 2.42
CA ALA A 346 -7.05 -10.83 3.33
C ALA A 346 -7.17 -11.26 4.80
N THR A 347 -8.33 -11.77 5.23
CA THR A 347 -8.51 -12.34 6.58
C THR A 347 -7.72 -13.62 6.82
N ARG A 348 -7.37 -14.36 5.77
CA ARG A 348 -6.68 -15.67 5.89
C ARG A 348 -5.16 -15.55 6.02
N GLY A 349 -4.60 -14.34 5.89
CA GLY A 349 -3.19 -14.07 6.20
C GLY A 349 -2.18 -14.68 5.23
N GLU A 350 -2.52 -14.82 3.96
CA GLU A 350 -1.70 -15.55 2.98
C GLU A 350 -0.75 -14.61 2.15
N GLY A 351 0.41 -15.15 1.75
CA GLY A 351 1.47 -14.74 0.76
C GLY A 351 1.69 -13.31 0.20
N ALA A 352 2.91 -13.06 -0.31
CA ALA A 352 3.34 -11.80 -0.94
C ALA A 352 2.51 -11.34 -2.16
N ARG A 353 2.07 -12.24 -3.04
CA ARG A 353 1.12 -11.88 -4.13
C ARG A 353 -0.19 -11.29 -3.61
N GLN A 354 -0.59 -11.64 -2.38
CA GLN A 354 -1.77 -11.02 -1.78
C GLN A 354 -1.48 -9.62 -1.28
N ALA A 355 -0.23 -9.23 -1.06
CA ALA A 355 0.13 -7.85 -0.76
C ALA A 355 -0.25 -6.94 -1.92
N ASP A 356 0.15 -7.32 -3.13
CA ASP A 356 -0.12 -6.57 -4.34
C ASP A 356 -1.64 -6.54 -4.65
N GLU A 357 -2.33 -7.68 -4.61
CA GLU A 357 -3.80 -7.74 -4.76
C GLU A 357 -4.52 -6.85 -3.71
N ARG A 358 -4.09 -6.89 -2.44
CA ARG A 358 -4.67 -6.07 -1.37
C ARG A 358 -4.45 -4.60 -1.63
N MET A 359 -3.25 -4.22 -2.08
CA MET A 359 -2.94 -2.85 -2.46
C MET A 359 -3.85 -2.40 -3.61
N ILE A 360 -3.94 -3.17 -4.69
CA ILE A 360 -4.84 -2.86 -5.83
C ILE A 360 -6.30 -2.64 -5.39
N MET A 361 -6.76 -3.30 -4.33
CA MET A 361 -8.11 -3.14 -3.76
C MET A 361 -8.30 -1.86 -2.91
N LEU A 362 -7.26 -1.35 -2.23
CA LEU A 362 -7.37 -0.26 -1.26
C LEU A 362 -8.14 0.98 -1.77
N PRO A 363 -7.93 1.47 -3.01
CA PRO A 363 -8.66 2.62 -3.56
C PRO A 363 -10.18 2.48 -3.62
N PHE A 364 -10.71 1.26 -3.44
CA PHE A 364 -12.13 0.94 -3.57
C PHE A 364 -12.76 0.44 -2.26
N LEU A 365 -12.04 0.45 -1.15
CA LEU A 365 -12.58 0.00 0.14
C LEU A 365 -13.82 0.82 0.58
N GLY A 366 -13.90 2.10 0.20
CA GLY A 366 -15.07 2.95 0.51
C GLY A 366 -16.39 2.45 -0.10
N ILE A 367 -16.33 1.65 -1.16
CA ILE A 367 -17.50 1.10 -1.87
C ILE A 367 -17.65 -0.41 -1.73
N THR A 368 -16.78 -1.08 -0.94
CA THR A 368 -16.98 -2.51 -0.68
C THR A 368 -18.38 -2.74 -0.10
N PRO A 369 -19.21 -3.57 -0.75
CA PRO A 369 -20.56 -3.80 -0.28
C PRO A 369 -20.51 -4.45 1.10
N LEU A 370 -21.40 -4.00 1.97
CA LEU A 370 -21.56 -4.61 3.28
C LEU A 370 -22.02 -6.05 3.10
N PRO A 371 -21.59 -6.97 3.97
CA PRO A 371 -22.12 -8.32 3.94
C PRO A 371 -23.64 -8.32 4.10
N ALA A 372 -24.30 -9.10 3.24
CA ALA A 372 -25.75 -9.26 3.26
C ALA A 372 -26.19 -9.74 4.66
N GLN A 373 -27.11 -9.01 5.27
CA GLN A 373 -27.55 -9.21 6.66
C GLN A 373 -28.50 -10.42 6.85
N GLY A 374 -28.68 -11.26 5.83
CA GLY A 374 -29.71 -12.31 5.80
C GLY A 374 -29.20 -13.76 5.72
N GLY A 375 -27.89 -13.99 5.82
CA GLY A 375 -27.34 -15.35 5.78
C GLY A 375 -27.61 -16.09 7.09
N THR A 376 -28.50 -17.07 7.07
CA THR A 376 -28.58 -18.07 8.14
C THR A 376 -27.23 -18.77 8.29
N LEU A 377 -26.74 -18.86 9.55
CA LEU A 377 -25.59 -19.65 10.04
C LEU A 377 -24.26 -18.89 10.19
N PHE A 378 -24.06 -18.35 11.41
CA PHE A 378 -22.93 -18.52 12.37
C PHE A 378 -21.55 -19.10 11.98
N SER A 379 -21.17 -19.30 10.71
CA SER A 379 -19.93 -20.02 10.38
C SER A 379 -18.78 -19.19 9.81
N ASN A 380 -19.01 -17.96 9.33
CA ASN A 380 -17.92 -17.11 8.83
C ASN A 380 -18.07 -15.68 9.34
N ALA A 381 -17.19 -15.27 10.26
CA ALA A 381 -17.04 -13.87 10.62
C ALA A 381 -16.84 -13.06 9.34
N THR A 382 -17.65 -12.01 9.15
CA THR A 382 -17.54 -11.27 7.90
C THR A 382 -16.47 -10.19 8.02
N ALA A 383 -15.46 -10.32 7.17
CA ALA A 383 -14.39 -9.35 7.02
C ALA A 383 -14.95 -7.95 6.71
N VAL A 384 -14.55 -6.95 7.49
CA VAL A 384 -14.80 -5.54 7.18
C VAL A 384 -13.46 -4.85 7.01
N GLY A 385 -13.19 -4.37 5.79
CA GLY A 385 -11.98 -3.62 5.51
C GLY A 385 -12.00 -2.27 6.21
N LEU A 386 -10.94 -1.97 6.95
CA LEU A 386 -10.72 -0.63 7.53
C LEU A 386 -9.61 0.08 6.76
N THR A 387 -9.79 1.38 6.55
CA THR A 387 -8.77 2.27 5.98
C THR A 387 -8.33 3.28 7.02
N SER A 388 -7.04 3.57 7.05
CA SER A 388 -6.41 4.52 7.97
C SER A 388 -5.20 5.22 7.34
N LEU A 389 -4.49 4.53 6.45
CA LEU A 389 -3.28 4.99 5.78
C LEU A 389 -3.55 5.47 4.35
N THR A 390 -4.59 4.97 3.69
CA THR A 390 -4.90 5.25 2.28
C THR A 390 -5.98 6.31 2.07
N HIS A 391 -6.37 7.05 3.12
CA HIS A 391 -7.27 8.18 2.99
C HIS A 391 -6.73 9.20 1.97
N GLY A 392 -7.48 9.44 0.88
CA GLY A 392 -7.07 10.31 -0.23
C GLY A 392 -6.62 9.58 -1.50
N ILE A 393 -6.48 8.25 -1.47
CA ILE A 393 -6.19 7.39 -2.63
C ILE A 393 -7.49 6.76 -3.17
N GLU A 394 -8.65 7.32 -2.84
CA GLU A 394 -9.94 6.74 -3.21
C GLU A 394 -10.24 7.00 -4.69
N LEU A 395 -10.38 5.92 -5.46
CA LEU A 395 -10.75 5.97 -6.88
C LEU A 395 -12.26 5.78 -7.10
N SER A 396 -13.00 5.40 -6.06
CA SER A 396 -14.45 5.16 -6.12
C SER A 396 -15.25 6.36 -6.65
N ALA A 397 -14.76 7.59 -6.43
CA ALA A 397 -15.41 8.80 -6.90
C ALA A 397 -15.54 8.84 -8.44
N HIS A 398 -14.63 8.19 -9.16
CA HIS A 398 -14.66 8.12 -10.62
C HIS A 398 -15.72 7.16 -11.17
N LEU A 399 -16.24 6.23 -10.36
CA LEU A 399 -17.28 5.29 -10.79
C LEU A 399 -18.66 5.93 -10.97
N THR A 400 -18.79 7.24 -10.73
CA THR A 400 -20.03 7.98 -10.98
C THR A 400 -20.29 8.29 -12.45
N GLN A 401 -19.30 8.07 -13.32
CA GLN A 401 -19.38 8.30 -14.76
C GLN A 401 -18.70 7.15 -15.52
N PRO A 402 -19.01 6.95 -16.82
CA PRO A 402 -18.32 5.95 -17.62
C PRO A 402 -16.81 6.20 -17.61
N CYS A 403 -16.02 5.22 -17.20
CA CYS A 403 -14.56 5.33 -17.14
C CYS A 403 -13.86 3.97 -17.23
N VAL A 404 -12.57 4.01 -17.55
CA VAL A 404 -11.67 2.87 -17.50
C VAL A 404 -10.57 3.19 -16.51
N ILE A 405 -10.38 2.33 -15.51
CA ILE A 405 -9.34 2.45 -14.49
C ILE A 405 -8.35 1.32 -14.69
N ILE A 406 -7.07 1.68 -14.84
CA ILE A 406 -5.97 0.75 -14.96
C ILE A 406 -5.24 0.67 -13.62
N LEU A 407 -5.10 -0.54 -13.09
CA LEU A 407 -4.42 -0.82 -11.83
C LEU A 407 -3.34 -1.88 -12.10
N GLY A 408 -2.21 -1.74 -11.43
CA GLY A 408 -1.15 -2.74 -11.47
C GLY A 408 0.04 -2.31 -10.65
N VAL A 409 1.05 -3.18 -10.60
CA VAL A 409 2.25 -2.99 -9.79
C VAL A 409 3.47 -2.87 -10.70
N VAL A 410 4.30 -1.86 -10.42
CA VAL A 410 5.59 -1.67 -11.09
C VAL A 410 6.68 -1.77 -10.03
N GLU A 411 7.58 -2.74 -10.21
CA GLU A 411 8.81 -2.82 -9.41
C GLU A 411 9.90 -2.00 -10.10
N THR A 412 10.52 -1.10 -9.34
CA THR A 412 11.54 -0.18 -9.84
C THR A 412 12.44 0.29 -8.68
N ASP A 413 13.65 0.70 -9.02
CA ASP A 413 14.62 1.32 -8.11
C ASP A 413 14.43 2.85 -7.97
N VAL A 414 13.56 3.44 -8.80
CA VAL A 414 13.25 4.87 -8.79
C VAL A 414 11.88 5.13 -8.17
N SER A 415 11.82 6.01 -7.17
CA SER A 415 10.55 6.45 -6.59
C SER A 415 9.79 7.39 -7.53
N PRO A 416 8.45 7.21 -7.68
CA PRO A 416 7.64 8.18 -8.41
C PRO A 416 7.53 9.52 -7.67
N THR A 417 7.68 9.48 -6.34
CA THR A 417 7.69 10.66 -5.47
C THR A 417 9.10 11.25 -5.45
N PRO A 418 9.29 12.53 -5.82
CA PRO A 418 10.56 13.23 -5.64
C PRO A 418 10.84 13.41 -4.14
N ILE A 419 11.88 12.76 -3.64
CA ILE A 419 12.30 12.75 -2.22
C ILE A 419 13.80 13.03 -2.14
#